data_AF-A0A1J5S072-F1
#
_entry.id   AF-A0A1J5S072-F1
#
_cell.length_a   1.000
_cell.length_b   1.000
_cell.length_c   1.000
_cell.angle_alpha   90.00
_cell.angle_beta   90.00
_cell.angle_gamma   90.00
#
_symmetry.space_group_name_H-M   'P 1'
#
loop_
_entity.id
_entity.type
_entity.pdbx_description
1 polymer ?
#
loop_
_entity_poly.entity_id
_entity_poly.type
_entity_poly.pdbx_seq_one_letter_code
_entity_poly.pdbx_strand_id
1 'polypeptide(L)'
;MITFPTPGVPRVDLAPSDGILQPFEQLFDFKTFASLRRMVSHQQSKPLLRRADFMKQITLYLPDVAARIEESDFGVLHLEVGAIKLATKDAIDNRDLVSVRKHLMLIAEFFDRADAELYDAIRVSYLEGLFLEETSSAYTEARKLLSRPMENVLRQSELHLERLRSTAV
;
A
#
# COMPACT_ATOMS: atom_id res chain seq x y z
N MET A 1 -55.09 2.54 39.15
CA MET A 1 -54.80 3.84 38.54
C MET A 1 -54.35 4.78 39.63
N ILE A 2 -53.06 5.11 39.67
CA ILE A 2 -52.44 5.92 40.73
C ILE A 2 -52.03 7.25 40.10
N THR A 3 -52.64 8.34 40.58
CA THR A 3 -52.41 9.73 40.19
C THR A 3 -51.24 10.28 40.99
N PHE A 4 -50.23 10.85 40.31
CA PHE A 4 -49.09 11.51 40.95
C PHE A 4 -49.34 13.02 41.10
N PRO A 5 -48.89 13.65 42.20
CA PRO A 5 -49.05 15.08 42.43
C PRO A 5 -47.95 15.89 41.70
N THR A 6 -48.35 16.99 41.07
CA THR A 6 -47.47 18.00 40.45
C THR A 6 -46.90 18.96 41.50
N PRO A 7 -45.57 19.14 41.58
CA PRO A 7 -44.95 20.26 42.28
C PRO A 7 -44.70 21.43 41.30
N GLY A 8 -45.02 22.63 41.76
CA GLY A 8 -45.01 23.88 41.00
C GLY A 8 -43.66 24.29 40.42
N VAL A 9 -43.74 24.92 39.25
CA VAL A 9 -42.62 25.59 38.58
C VAL A 9 -42.38 26.93 39.29
N PRO A 10 -41.17 27.20 39.80
CA PRO A 10 -40.80 28.56 40.15
C PRO A 10 -40.50 29.32 38.85
N ARG A 11 -41.26 30.40 38.65
CA ARG A 11 -41.05 31.41 37.60
C ARG A 11 -39.73 32.12 37.90
N VAL A 12 -38.68 31.79 37.15
CA VAL A 12 -37.41 32.53 37.18
C VAL A 12 -37.49 33.60 36.10
N ASP A 13 -37.53 34.85 36.55
CA ASP A 13 -37.42 36.02 35.68
C ASP A 13 -36.05 36.04 34.99
N LEU A 14 -36.06 35.87 33.67
CA LEU A 14 -34.89 35.97 32.81
C LEU A 14 -34.50 37.45 32.65
N ALA A 15 -33.40 37.84 33.28
CA ALA A 15 -32.66 39.04 32.90
C ALA A 15 -31.91 38.80 31.57
N PRO A 16 -31.81 39.79 30.66
CA PRO A 16 -31.11 39.63 29.40
C PRO A 16 -29.60 39.63 29.69
N SER A 17 -29.00 38.45 29.61
CA SER A 17 -27.55 38.31 29.67
C SER A 17 -27.00 38.49 28.25
N ASP A 18 -26.61 39.72 27.93
CA ASP A 18 -25.64 40.01 26.89
C ASP A 18 -24.37 39.23 27.20
N GLY A 19 -24.15 38.15 26.47
CA GLY A 19 -23.12 37.17 26.77
C GLY A 19 -22.76 36.36 25.55
N ILE A 20 -22.08 37.02 24.60
CA ILE A 20 -21.00 36.49 23.75
C ILE A 20 -21.03 34.95 23.60
N LEU A 21 -21.90 34.47 22.72
CA LEU A 21 -21.58 33.29 21.92
C LEU A 21 -20.66 33.86 20.82
N GLN A 22 -19.35 33.67 20.85
CA GLN A 22 -18.69 32.55 20.17
C GLN A 22 -17.16 32.60 20.42
N PRO A 23 -16.54 31.58 21.04
CA PRO A 23 -15.08 31.41 20.99
C PRO A 23 -14.61 30.35 19.96
N PHE A 24 -15.51 29.74 19.19
CA PHE A 24 -15.16 28.58 18.35
C PHE A 24 -15.05 28.86 16.84
N GLU A 25 -15.48 30.03 16.34
CA GLU A 25 -15.40 30.33 14.90
C GLU A 25 -14.03 30.87 14.44
N GLN A 26 -13.16 31.30 15.36
CA GLN A 26 -11.82 31.81 15.01
C GLN A 26 -10.73 30.73 14.91
N LEU A 27 -11.06 29.45 15.11
CA LEU A 27 -10.08 28.35 15.13
C LEU A 27 -9.76 27.75 13.74
N PHE A 28 -10.39 28.24 12.67
CA PHE A 28 -10.17 27.76 11.30
C PHE A 28 -9.65 28.86 10.35
N ASP A 29 -8.65 29.64 10.78
CA ASP A 29 -7.92 30.50 9.85
C ASP A 29 -7.19 29.66 8.80
N PHE A 30 -7.18 30.13 7.56
CA PHE A 30 -6.47 29.52 6.43
C PHE A 30 -4.99 29.31 6.75
N LYS A 31 -4.38 30.17 7.57
CA LYS A 31 -3.00 29.99 8.05
C LYS A 31 -2.82 28.74 8.90
N THR A 32 -3.79 28.43 9.78
CA THR A 32 -3.81 27.21 10.59
C THR A 32 -4.00 25.99 9.71
N PHE A 33 -4.95 26.04 8.76
CA PHE A 33 -5.14 24.99 7.77
C PHE A 33 -3.90 24.75 6.89
N ALA A 34 -3.25 25.81 6.38
CA ALA A 34 -2.06 25.71 5.55
C ALA A 34 -0.86 25.15 6.34
N SER A 35 -0.75 25.51 7.62
CA SER A 35 0.29 24.98 8.52
C SER A 35 0.04 23.52 8.86
N LEU A 36 -1.21 23.14 9.18
CA LEU A 36 -1.62 21.74 9.39
C LEU A 36 -1.41 20.91 8.12
N ARG A 37 -1.79 21.43 6.94
CA ARG A 37 -1.57 20.76 5.66
C ARG A 37 -0.09 20.53 5.40
N ARG A 38 0.77 21.54 5.61
CA ARG A 38 2.23 21.36 5.49
C ARG A 38 2.75 20.34 6.48
N MET A 39 2.31 20.40 7.73
CA MET A 39 2.74 19.47 8.77
C MET A 39 2.33 18.03 8.44
N VAL A 40 1.08 17.79 8.02
CA VAL A 40 0.59 16.48 7.58
C VAL A 40 1.30 16.01 6.31
N SER A 41 1.57 16.90 5.34
CA SER A 41 2.34 16.55 4.14
C SER A 41 3.78 16.16 4.44
N HIS A 42 4.41 16.74 5.47
CA HIS A 42 5.76 16.36 5.90
C HIS A 42 5.78 15.15 6.85
N GLN A 43 4.69 14.87 7.56
CA GLN A 43 4.54 13.75 8.50
C GLN A 43 4.12 12.44 7.80
N GLN A 44 3.80 12.48 6.51
CA GLN A 44 3.41 11.32 5.70
C GLN A 44 4.58 10.49 5.16
N SER A 45 5.75 10.47 5.81
CA SER A 45 6.67 9.37 5.56
C SER A 45 6.08 8.10 6.18
N LYS A 46 5.32 7.35 5.38
CA LYS A 46 4.85 6.01 5.78
C LYS A 46 6.08 5.23 6.27
N PRO A 47 6.01 4.55 7.42
CA PRO A 47 7.16 3.82 7.93
C PRO A 47 7.60 2.79 6.89
N LEU A 48 8.92 2.69 6.72
CA LEU A 48 9.54 1.71 5.83
C LEU A 48 9.06 0.32 6.23
N LEU A 49 8.69 -0.45 5.22
CA LEU A 49 8.17 -1.79 5.34
C LEU A 49 9.36 -2.75 5.35
N ARG A 50 9.52 -3.46 6.46
CA ARG A 50 10.56 -4.49 6.64
C ARG A 50 9.98 -5.87 6.39
N ARG A 51 10.84 -6.88 6.27
CA ARG A 51 10.44 -8.30 6.10
C ARG A 51 9.31 -8.76 7.05
N ALA A 52 9.36 -8.41 8.33
CA ALA A 52 8.33 -8.81 9.29
C ALA A 52 6.94 -8.25 8.95
N ASP A 53 6.89 -7.02 8.42
CA ASP A 53 5.64 -6.38 7.98
C ASP A 53 5.17 -6.96 6.66
N PHE A 54 6.10 -7.32 5.77
CA PHE A 54 5.82 -8.01 4.52
C PHE A 54 5.11 -9.35 4.80
N MET A 55 5.69 -10.20 5.65
CA MET A 55 5.10 -11.50 5.97
C MET A 55 3.72 -11.39 6.62
N LYS A 56 3.52 -10.43 7.54
CA LYS A 56 2.20 -10.17 8.11
C LYS A 56 1.16 -9.81 7.04
N GLN A 57 1.53 -8.93 6.11
CA GLN A 57 0.62 -8.48 5.06
C GLN A 57 0.33 -9.57 4.03
N ILE A 58 1.33 -10.41 3.71
CA ILE A 58 1.11 -11.57 2.84
C ILE A 58 0.16 -12.58 3.48
N THR A 59 0.36 -12.92 4.75
CA THR A 59 -0.56 -13.82 5.46
C THR A 59 -1.99 -13.25 5.53
N LEU A 60 -2.13 -11.93 5.68
CA LEU A 60 -3.45 -11.28 5.78
C LEU A 60 -4.18 -11.19 4.43
N TYR A 61 -3.48 -10.78 3.37
CA TYR A 61 -4.11 -10.44 2.10
C TYR A 61 -4.00 -11.55 1.05
N LEU A 62 -3.00 -12.42 1.14
CA LEU A 62 -2.73 -13.53 0.22
C LEU A 62 -2.44 -14.82 1.00
N PRO A 63 -3.39 -15.32 1.82
CA PRO A 63 -3.17 -16.52 2.64
C PRO A 63 -2.78 -17.75 1.81
N ASP A 64 -3.33 -17.90 0.61
CA ASP A 64 -2.99 -19.00 -0.30
C ASP A 64 -1.54 -18.95 -0.79
N VAL A 65 -0.96 -17.75 -0.89
CA VAL A 65 0.46 -17.56 -1.23
C VAL A 65 1.34 -17.79 -0.01
N ALA A 66 0.91 -17.29 1.15
CA ALA A 66 1.62 -17.52 2.41
C ALA A 66 1.76 -19.02 2.71
N ALA A 67 0.72 -19.81 2.42
CA ALA A 67 0.73 -21.27 2.59
C ALA A 67 1.74 -22.01 1.69
N ARG A 68 2.28 -21.36 0.64
CA ARG A 68 3.30 -21.93 -0.24
C ARG A 68 4.73 -21.69 0.24
N ILE A 69 4.92 -20.86 1.26
CA ILE A 69 6.25 -20.56 1.81
C ILE A 69 6.61 -21.68 2.78
N GLU A 70 7.60 -22.49 2.42
CA GLU A 70 8.08 -23.59 3.25
C GLU A 70 8.97 -23.07 4.39
N GLU A 71 9.15 -23.88 5.44
CA GLU A 71 10.01 -23.53 6.58
C GLU A 71 11.46 -23.28 6.14
N SER A 72 11.95 -23.98 5.11
CA SER A 72 13.28 -23.79 4.53
C SER A 72 13.46 -22.45 3.82
N ASP A 73 12.37 -21.86 3.33
CA ASP A 73 12.38 -20.59 2.60
C ASP A 73 12.18 -19.40 3.55
N PHE A 74 11.64 -19.68 4.74
CA PHE A 74 11.38 -18.69 5.76
C PHE A 74 12.68 -18.08 6.28
N GLY A 75 12.81 -16.76 6.18
CA GLY A 75 14.04 -16.07 6.55
C GLY A 75 14.69 -15.36 5.37
N VAL A 76 14.47 -15.87 4.17
CA VAL A 76 15.17 -15.45 2.97
C VAL A 76 14.21 -14.66 2.09
N LEU A 77 14.32 -13.33 2.15
CA LEU A 77 13.34 -12.43 1.54
C LEU A 77 13.13 -12.66 0.04
N HIS A 78 14.19 -12.99 -0.69
CA HIS A 78 14.12 -13.32 -2.11
C HIS A 78 13.27 -14.58 -2.40
N LEU A 79 13.28 -15.58 -1.51
CA LEU A 79 12.46 -16.78 -1.63
C LEU A 79 11.01 -16.48 -1.26
N GLU A 80 10.79 -15.71 -0.19
CA GLU A 80 9.46 -15.28 0.24
C GLU A 80 8.76 -14.43 -0.85
N VAL A 81 9.49 -13.50 -1.48
CA VAL A 81 9.04 -12.75 -2.66
C VAL A 81 8.86 -13.66 -3.88
N GLY A 82 9.74 -14.67 -4.01
CA GLY A 82 9.65 -15.71 -5.02
C GLY A 82 8.34 -16.50 -4.98
N ALA A 83 7.78 -16.76 -3.80
CA ALA A 83 6.48 -17.43 -3.66
C ALA A 83 5.35 -16.61 -4.29
N ILE A 84 5.35 -15.29 -4.09
CA ILE A 84 4.37 -14.40 -4.74
C ILE A 84 4.61 -14.38 -6.26
N LYS A 85 5.86 -14.33 -6.71
CA LYS A 85 6.18 -14.39 -8.15
C LYS A 85 5.57 -15.65 -8.77
N LEU A 86 5.77 -16.82 -8.15
CA LEU A 86 5.22 -18.08 -8.65
C LEU A 86 3.69 -18.06 -8.67
N ALA A 87 3.04 -17.57 -7.61
CA ALA A 87 1.58 -17.43 -7.59
C ALA A 87 1.06 -16.45 -8.66
N THR A 88 1.78 -15.36 -8.93
CA THR A 88 1.43 -14.43 -10.02
C THR A 88 1.64 -15.07 -11.38
N LYS A 89 2.73 -15.82 -11.58
CA LYS A 89 2.96 -16.58 -12.81
C LYS A 89 1.80 -17.55 -13.06
N ASP A 90 1.43 -18.36 -12.08
CA ASP A 90 0.30 -19.28 -12.19
C ASP A 90 -1.00 -18.54 -12.56
N ALA A 91 -1.24 -17.36 -11.98
CA ALA A 91 -2.41 -16.55 -12.30
C ALA A 91 -2.36 -15.99 -13.74
N ILE A 92 -1.19 -15.56 -14.23
CA ILE A 92 -1.00 -15.12 -15.62
C ILE A 92 -1.25 -16.29 -16.58
N ASP A 93 -0.66 -17.45 -16.31
CA ASP A 93 -0.76 -18.64 -17.15
C ASP A 93 -2.21 -19.15 -17.22
N ASN A 94 -2.96 -19.05 -16.12
CA ASN A 94 -4.39 -19.37 -16.06
C ASN A 94 -5.31 -18.24 -16.54
N ARG A 95 -4.77 -17.10 -17.01
CA ARG A 95 -5.50 -15.90 -17.43
C ARG A 95 -6.42 -15.31 -16.34
N ASP A 96 -6.11 -15.55 -15.08
CA ASP A 96 -6.82 -14.96 -13.93
C ASP A 96 -6.30 -13.55 -13.65
N LEU A 97 -6.80 -12.59 -14.44
CA LEU A 97 -6.41 -11.19 -14.32
C LEU A 97 -6.83 -10.56 -12.98
N VAL A 98 -7.79 -11.14 -12.27
CA VAL A 98 -8.24 -10.64 -10.95
C VAL A 98 -7.14 -10.91 -9.93
N SER A 99 -6.64 -12.14 -9.88
CA SER A 99 -5.53 -12.51 -9.00
C SER A 99 -4.23 -11.78 -9.39
N VAL A 100 -3.91 -11.67 -10.69
CA VAL A 100 -2.76 -10.88 -11.15
C VAL A 100 -2.84 -9.44 -10.66
N ARG A 101 -4.00 -8.78 -10.82
CA ARG A 101 -4.18 -7.40 -10.34
C ARG A 101 -4.01 -7.31 -8.83
N LYS A 102 -4.57 -8.24 -8.07
CA LYS A 102 -4.45 -8.28 -6.60
C LYS A 102 -2.97 -8.40 -6.17
N HIS A 103 -2.23 -9.31 -6.78
CA HIS A 103 -0.81 -9.52 -6.48
C HIS A 103 0.02 -8.27 -6.83
N LEU A 104 -0.17 -7.71 -8.02
CA LEU A 104 0.55 -6.52 -8.48
C LEU A 104 0.24 -5.28 -7.63
N MET A 105 -1.02 -5.10 -7.20
CA MET A 105 -1.39 -4.02 -6.30
C MET A 105 -0.69 -4.13 -4.94
N LEU A 106 -0.65 -5.33 -4.35
CA LEU A 106 0.00 -5.53 -3.07
C LEU A 106 1.51 -5.33 -3.16
N ILE A 107 2.15 -5.88 -4.20
CA ILE A 107 3.59 -5.65 -4.43
C ILE A 107 3.88 -4.17 -4.66
N ALA A 108 3.03 -3.44 -5.38
CA ALA A 108 3.21 -2.00 -5.56
C ALA A 108 3.18 -1.25 -4.22
N GLU A 109 2.28 -1.61 -3.30
CA GLU A 109 2.25 -1.03 -1.96
C GLU A 109 3.55 -1.31 -1.18
N PHE A 110 4.08 -2.52 -1.29
CA PHE A 110 5.35 -2.87 -0.66
C PHE A 110 6.50 -2.11 -1.28
N PHE A 111 6.54 -2.04 -2.61
CA PHE A 111 7.59 -1.38 -3.37
C PHE A 111 7.74 0.09 -3.01
N ASP A 112 6.63 0.81 -2.85
CA ASP A 112 6.62 2.23 -2.49
C ASP A 112 7.16 2.50 -1.07
N ARG A 113 7.20 1.49 -0.21
CA ARG A 113 7.58 1.60 1.21
C ARG A 113 8.77 0.74 1.58
N ALA A 114 9.33 -0.01 0.64
CA ALA A 114 10.34 -1.02 0.91
C ALA A 114 11.61 -0.38 1.47
N ASP A 115 12.23 -1.05 2.45
CA ASP A 115 13.64 -0.81 2.73
C ASP A 115 14.51 -1.35 1.59
N ALA A 116 15.83 -1.12 1.66
CA ALA A 116 16.74 -1.47 0.59
C ALA A 116 16.72 -2.98 0.26
N GLU A 117 16.60 -3.84 1.26
CA GLU A 117 16.58 -5.29 1.09
C GLU A 117 15.30 -5.75 0.42
N LEU A 118 14.13 -5.30 0.89
CA LEU A 118 12.85 -5.64 0.27
C LEU A 118 12.70 -5.05 -1.13
N TYR A 119 13.24 -3.85 -1.35
CA TYR A 119 13.24 -3.21 -2.66
C TYR A 119 14.01 -4.06 -3.66
N ASP A 120 15.21 -4.51 -3.29
CA ASP A 120 16.03 -5.35 -4.17
C ASP A 120 15.39 -6.72 -4.41
N ALA A 121 14.81 -7.34 -3.38
CA ALA A 121 14.07 -8.59 -3.53
C ALA A 121 12.87 -8.45 -4.49
N ILE A 122 12.07 -7.38 -4.38
CA ILE A 122 10.97 -7.13 -5.31
C ILE A 122 11.51 -6.85 -6.72
N ARG A 123 12.56 -6.05 -6.86
CA ARG A 123 13.14 -5.75 -8.17
C ARG A 123 13.64 -7.02 -8.87
N VAL A 124 14.52 -7.77 -8.21
CA VAL A 124 15.21 -8.92 -8.82
C VAL A 124 14.32 -10.15 -8.84
N SER A 125 13.79 -10.53 -7.69
CA SER A 125 13.08 -11.82 -7.54
C SER A 125 11.62 -11.76 -7.97
N TYR A 126 11.02 -10.58 -8.06
CA TYR A 126 9.64 -10.43 -8.55
C TYR A 126 9.58 -9.82 -9.95
N LEU A 127 10.04 -8.58 -10.13
CA LEU A 127 9.87 -7.86 -11.40
C LEU A 127 10.72 -8.48 -12.52
N GLU A 128 12.03 -8.56 -12.32
CA GLU A 128 12.93 -9.13 -13.31
C GLU A 128 12.61 -10.62 -13.51
N GLY A 129 12.45 -11.37 -12.42
CA GLY A 129 12.11 -12.80 -12.49
C GLY A 129 10.77 -13.12 -13.15
N LEU A 130 9.84 -12.16 -13.29
CA LEU A 130 8.54 -12.38 -13.92
C LEU A 130 8.45 -11.82 -15.35
N PHE A 131 9.08 -10.68 -15.62
CA PHE A 131 8.86 -9.95 -16.88
C PHE A 131 10.11 -9.80 -17.75
N LEU A 132 11.32 -9.96 -17.20
CA LEU A 132 12.52 -9.77 -17.99
C LEU A 132 12.61 -10.86 -19.06
N GLU A 133 12.84 -10.46 -20.31
CA GLU A 133 12.90 -11.34 -21.50
C GLU A 133 11.59 -12.08 -21.85
N GLU A 134 10.50 -11.88 -21.12
CA GLU A 134 9.23 -12.57 -21.37
C GLU A 134 8.41 -11.84 -22.46
N THR A 135 8.04 -12.57 -23.52
CA THR A 135 7.40 -12.02 -24.73
C THR A 135 5.98 -12.52 -24.95
N SER A 136 5.46 -13.38 -24.08
CA SER A 136 4.10 -13.90 -24.17
C SER A 136 3.04 -12.80 -24.10
N SER A 137 1.94 -12.97 -24.84
CA SER A 137 0.84 -12.00 -24.84
C SER A 137 0.15 -11.89 -23.48
N ALA A 138 0.09 -12.98 -22.71
CA ALA A 138 -0.47 -12.97 -21.36
C ALA A 138 0.34 -12.07 -20.42
N TYR A 139 1.67 -12.13 -20.51
CA TYR A 139 2.58 -11.28 -19.74
C TYR A 139 2.57 -9.83 -20.22
N THR A 140 2.36 -9.60 -21.52
CA THR A 140 2.15 -8.25 -22.06
C THR A 140 0.90 -7.61 -21.45
N GLU A 141 -0.20 -8.34 -21.30
CA GLU A 141 -1.40 -7.83 -20.62
C GLU A 141 -1.16 -7.60 -19.12
N ALA A 142 -0.49 -8.53 -18.43
CA ALA A 142 -0.13 -8.37 -17.03
C ALA A 142 0.76 -7.14 -16.80
N ARG A 143 1.68 -6.85 -17.73
CA ARG A 143 2.58 -5.70 -17.67
C ARG A 143 1.82 -4.36 -17.69
N LYS A 144 0.68 -4.29 -18.40
CA LYS A 144 -0.17 -3.09 -18.42
C LYS A 144 -0.81 -2.78 -17.06
N LEU A 145 -0.84 -3.76 -16.15
CA LEU A 145 -1.37 -3.60 -14.80
C LEU A 145 -0.32 -3.12 -13.79
N LEU A 146 0.95 -2.98 -14.21
CA LEU A 146 2.01 -2.49 -13.34
C LEU A 146 1.77 -1.03 -12.95
N SER A 147 2.20 -0.70 -11.73
CA SER A 147 2.32 0.69 -11.32
C SER A 147 3.46 1.37 -12.09
N ARG A 148 3.35 2.68 -12.30
CA ARG A 148 4.40 3.46 -13.01
C ARG A 148 5.79 3.31 -12.38
N PRO A 149 5.97 3.33 -11.04
CA PRO A 149 7.28 3.12 -10.44
C PRO A 149 7.89 1.77 -10.80
N MET A 150 7.10 0.69 -10.71
CA MET A 150 7.55 -0.67 -11.03
C MET A 150 7.87 -0.82 -12.52
N GLU A 151 7.05 -0.25 -13.40
CA GLU A 151 7.30 -0.27 -14.85
C GLU A 151 8.62 0.44 -15.22
N ASN A 152 8.89 1.60 -14.60
CA ASN A 152 10.12 2.34 -14.84
C ASN A 152 11.36 1.55 -14.41
N VAL A 153 11.28 0.85 -13.29
CA VAL A 153 12.38 0.05 -12.76
C VAL A 153 12.63 -1.17 -13.64
N LEU A 154 11.58 -1.87 -14.05
CA LEU A 154 11.69 -2.96 -15.02
C LEU A 154 12.34 -2.49 -16.33
N ARG A 155 11.93 -1.32 -16.85
CA ARG A 155 12.52 -0.73 -18.06
C ARG A 155 14.02 -0.43 -17.88
N GLN A 156 14.44 0.02 -16.70
CA GLN A 156 15.86 0.23 -16.41
C GLN A 156 16.65 -1.09 -16.42
N SER A 157 16.08 -2.16 -15.86
CA SER A 157 16.69 -3.49 -15.89
C SER A 157 16.82 -4.03 -17.31
N GLU A 158 15.81 -3.85 -18.15
CA GLU A 158 15.84 -4.21 -19.58
C GLU A 158 16.96 -3.47 -20.33
N LEU A 159 17.03 -2.14 -20.17
CA LEU A 159 18.08 -1.32 -20.77
C LEU A 159 19.49 -1.73 -20.29
N HIS A 160 19.62 -2.11 -19.01
CA HIS A 160 20.89 -2.58 -18.48
C HIS A 160 21.31 -3.91 -19.13
N LEU A 161 20.38 -4.85 -19.25
CA LEU A 161 20.61 -6.14 -19.91
C LEU A 161 21.00 -5.96 -21.39
N GLU A 162 20.32 -5.07 -22.12
CA GLU A 162 20.65 -4.75 -23.51
C GLU A 162 22.09 -4.22 -23.66
N ARG A 163 22.53 -3.35 -22.74
CA ARG A 163 23.91 -2.84 -22.72
C ARG A 163 24.91 -3.98 -22.50
N LEU A 164 24.66 -4.86 -21.52
CA LEU A 164 25.53 -6.00 -21.24
C LEU A 164 25.66 -6.93 -22.45
N ARG A 165 24.55 -7.20 -23.15
CA ARG A 165 24.55 -8.00 -24.38
C ARG A 165 25.35 -7.33 -25.50
N SER A 166 25.26 -6.00 -25.62
CA SER A 166 25.96 -5.23 -26.64
C SER A 166 27.47 -5.16 -26.40
N THR A 167 27.91 -5.28 -25.15
CA THR A 167 29.34 -5.33 -24.77
C THR A 167 29.95 -6.73 -24.80
N ALA A 168 29.12 -7.77 -24.91
CA ALA A 168 29.56 -9.16 -24.93
C ALA A 168 29.82 -9.70 -26.36
N VAL A 169 29.69 -8.85 -27.39
CA VAL A 169 29.95 -9.11 -28.81
C VAL A 169 31.19 -8.36 -29.24
#